data_AF-A0A1B7VZC9-F1
#
_entry.id   AF-A0A1B7VZC9-F1
#
_cell.length_a   1.000
_cell.length_b   1.000
_cell.length_c   1.000
_cell.angle_alpha   90.00
_cell.angle_beta   90.00
_cell.angle_gamma   90.00
#
_symmetry.space_group_name_H-M   'P 1'
#
loop_
_entity.id
_entity.type
_entity.pdbx_description
1 polymer ?
#
loop_
_entity_poly.entity_id
_entity_poly.type
_entity_poly.pdbx_seq_one_letter_code
_entity_poly.pdbx_strand_id
1 'polypeptide(L)'
;GRFQEVISRDCGGQEIEIVIKYREARKDGKKSPIITYTVAVALQNGSPIVSRETLRWRRSSQGKPFDFLNFQNGEGVVISGENPEITDNRISYKMDDPSSLAIKTIGQLSDNPRIASLRRFIEGWFLSYFIPDQARQLATAGAMEHLSREGDNISNVV
;
A
#
# COMPACT_ATOMS: atom_id res chain seq x y z
N GLY A 1 -2.97 -21.27 -6.83
CA GLY A 1 -2.85 -20.04 -6.03
C GLY A 1 -4.11 -19.80 -5.23
N ARG A 2 -4.33 -20.49 -4.11
CA ARG A 2 -5.37 -20.16 -3.10
C ARG A 2 -4.70 -19.45 -1.92
N PHE A 3 -5.44 -18.64 -1.17
CA PHE A 3 -4.91 -17.89 -0.01
C PHE A 3 -4.11 -18.78 0.96
N GLN A 4 -4.60 -19.99 1.23
CA GLN A 4 -3.93 -21.00 2.09
C GLN A 4 -2.56 -21.45 1.58
N GLU A 5 -2.27 -21.33 0.27
CA GLU A 5 -0.98 -21.71 -0.32
C GLU A 5 0.09 -20.64 -0.09
N VAL A 6 -0.31 -19.41 0.28
CA VAL A 6 0.60 -18.27 0.51
C VAL A 6 0.90 -18.08 2.01
N ILE A 7 0.09 -18.68 2.89
CA ILE A 7 0.32 -18.66 4.32
C ILE A 7 1.45 -19.63 4.69
N SER A 8 2.38 -19.17 5.53
CA SER A 8 3.45 -20.01 6.08
C SER A 8 2.87 -21.13 6.94
N ARG A 9 3.45 -22.34 6.85
CA ARG A 9 3.07 -23.47 7.69
C ARG A 9 3.19 -23.11 9.17
N ASP A 10 2.27 -23.64 9.97
CA ASP A 10 2.20 -23.44 11.44
C ASP A 10 1.95 -21.99 11.91
N CYS A 11 1.55 -21.08 11.02
CA CYS A 11 1.12 -19.74 11.41
C CYS A 11 -0.34 -19.78 11.90
N GLY A 12 -0.55 -19.75 13.22
CA GLY A 12 -1.87 -19.82 13.87
C GLY A 12 -2.76 -18.58 13.70
N GLY A 13 -2.24 -17.47 13.17
CA GLY A 13 -2.97 -16.22 12.90
C GLY A 13 -2.90 -15.88 11.41
N GLN A 14 -3.84 -16.45 10.63
CA GLN A 14 -3.80 -16.54 9.17
C GLN A 14 -3.98 -15.19 8.44
N GLU A 15 -2.97 -14.33 8.52
CA GLU A 15 -2.93 -13.06 7.81
C GLU A 15 -1.70 -12.99 6.90
N ILE A 16 -1.87 -12.37 5.73
CA ILE A 16 -0.78 -11.96 4.85
C ILE A 16 -0.52 -10.49 5.13
N GLU A 17 0.64 -10.17 5.71
CA GLU A 17 1.07 -8.79 5.96
C GLU A 17 1.98 -8.29 4.83
N ILE A 18 1.65 -7.12 4.28
CA ILE A 18 2.48 -6.38 3.35
C ILE A 18 2.86 -5.06 4.00
N VAL A 19 4.17 -4.77 4.03
CA VAL A 19 4.71 -3.53 4.63
C VAL A 19 5.48 -2.76 3.57
N ILE A 20 5.08 -1.49 3.36
CA ILE A 20 5.76 -0.56 2.46
C ILE A 20 6.35 0.57 3.30
N LYS A 21 7.67 0.73 3.24
CA LYS A 21 8.38 1.87 3.84
C LYS A 21 8.82 2.82 2.74
N TYR A 22 8.42 4.08 2.84
CA TYR A 22 8.72 5.07 1.82
C TYR A 22 8.92 6.46 2.42
N ARG A 23 9.33 7.40 1.57
CA ARG A 23 9.46 8.83 1.87
C ARG A 23 8.82 9.60 0.72
N GLU A 24 8.04 10.62 1.05
CA GLU A 24 7.51 11.56 0.07
C GLU A 24 8.56 12.63 -0.27
N ALA A 25 8.62 13.05 -1.53
CA ALA A 25 9.44 14.19 -1.93
C ALA A 25 8.86 15.47 -1.30
N ARG A 26 9.69 16.29 -0.66
CA ARG A 26 9.28 17.59 -0.13
C ARG A 26 9.79 18.71 -1.03
N LYS A 27 8.97 19.75 -1.21
CA LYS A 27 9.31 20.94 -2.00
C LYS A 27 10.49 21.74 -1.43
N ASP A 28 10.75 21.59 -0.13
CA ASP A 28 11.83 22.28 0.59
C ASP A 28 13.19 21.58 0.52
N GLY A 29 13.32 20.51 -0.27
CA GLY A 29 14.56 19.74 -0.43
C GLY A 29 14.93 18.89 0.80
N LYS A 30 14.14 18.92 1.87
CA LYS A 30 14.37 18.12 3.08
C LYS A 30 13.80 16.72 2.93
N LYS A 31 14.42 15.74 3.60
CA LYS A 31 13.88 14.38 3.68
C LYS A 31 12.59 14.38 4.50
N SER A 32 11.49 13.90 3.94
CA SER A 32 10.27 13.65 4.71
C SER A 32 10.47 12.57 5.78
N PRO A 33 9.65 12.56 6.84
CA PRO A 33 9.54 11.43 7.75
C PRO A 33 9.40 10.10 7.01
N ILE A 34 9.96 9.01 7.55
CA ILE A 34 9.68 7.68 7.01
C ILE A 34 8.21 7.40 7.29
N ILE A 35 7.46 7.06 6.25
CA ILE A 35 6.10 6.56 6.34
C ILE A 35 6.16 5.04 6.16
N THR A 36 5.46 4.32 7.03
CA THR A 36 5.27 2.87 6.98
C THR A 36 3.79 2.61 6.78
N TYR A 37 3.45 2.13 5.60
CA TYR A 37 2.15 1.56 5.31
C TYR A 37 2.19 0.07 5.61
N THR A 38 1.18 -0.42 6.31
CA THR A 38 1.00 -1.84 6.57
C THR A 38 -0.43 -2.20 6.25
N VAL A 39 -0.60 -3.26 5.46
CA VAL A 39 -1.89 -3.91 5.23
C VAL A 39 -1.77 -5.37 5.59
N ALA A 40 -2.73 -5.88 6.34
CA ALA A 40 -2.89 -7.30 6.66
C ALA A 40 -4.21 -7.78 6.08
N VAL A 41 -4.15 -8.89 5.35
CA VAL A 41 -5.31 -9.54 4.75
C VAL A 41 -5.51 -10.89 5.41
N ALA A 42 -6.70 -11.12 5.97
CA ALA A 42 -7.08 -12.37 6.60
C ALA A 42 -8.17 -13.08 5.80
N LEU A 43 -8.44 -14.35 6.13
CA LEU A 43 -9.68 -15.01 5.70
C LEU A 43 -10.72 -14.96 6.82
N GLN A 44 -11.90 -14.44 6.50
CA GLN A 44 -13.08 -14.51 7.36
C GLN A 44 -14.20 -15.21 6.60
N ASN A 45 -14.72 -16.32 7.16
CA ASN A 45 -15.78 -17.12 6.54
C ASN A 45 -15.48 -17.55 5.09
N GLY A 46 -14.20 -17.78 4.75
CA GLY A 46 -13.76 -18.16 3.41
C GLY A 46 -13.54 -17.00 2.43
N SER A 47 -13.83 -15.76 2.83
CA SER A 47 -13.62 -14.55 2.04
C SER A 47 -12.43 -13.73 2.57
N PRO A 48 -11.59 -13.15 1.69
CA PRO A 48 -10.51 -12.29 2.13
C PRO A 48 -11.05 -10.96 2.67
N ILE A 49 -10.52 -10.51 3.80
CA ILE A 49 -10.84 -9.22 4.42
C ILE A 49 -9.58 -8.46 4.77
N VAL A 50 -9.67 -7.14 4.82
CA VAL A 50 -8.59 -6.29 5.35
C VAL A 50 -8.71 -6.27 6.87
N SER A 51 -7.99 -7.17 7.53
CA SER A 51 -8.06 -7.31 8.99
C SER A 51 -7.37 -6.17 9.71
N ARG A 52 -6.33 -5.59 9.09
CA ARG A 52 -5.64 -4.41 9.61
C ARG A 52 -5.05 -3.57 8.49
N GLU A 53 -5.17 -2.26 8.61
CA GLU A 53 -4.53 -1.31 7.72
C GLU A 53 -4.07 -0.09 8.51
N THR A 54 -2.78 0.22 8.43
CA THR A 54 -2.21 1.32 9.21
C THR A 54 -1.27 2.17 8.35
N LEU A 55 -1.36 3.49 8.51
CA LEU A 55 -0.29 4.40 8.10
C LEU A 55 0.36 5.03 9.31
N ARG A 56 1.64 4.73 9.44
CA ARG A 56 2.50 5.18 10.51
C ARG A 56 3.56 6.10 9.96
N TRP A 57 3.92 7.13 10.69
CA TRP A 57 5.11 7.92 10.35
C TRP A 57 5.98 8.19 11.57
N ARG A 58 7.27 8.36 11.30
CA ARG A 58 8.29 8.62 12.33
C ARG A 58 8.85 10.03 12.13
N ARG A 59 8.31 11.00 12.88
CA ARG A 59 8.65 12.43 12.78
C ARG A 59 10.08 12.76 13.26
N SER A 60 10.66 11.95 14.14
CA SER A 60 11.98 12.17 14.74
C SER A 60 12.72 10.85 14.98
N SER A 61 14.04 10.94 15.18
CA SER A 61 14.82 9.77 15.62
C SER A 61 14.36 9.26 17.00
N GLN A 62 13.91 10.16 17.87
CA GLN A 62 13.39 9.85 19.21
C GLN A 62 11.90 10.21 19.33
N GLY A 63 11.06 9.23 19.59
CA GLY A 63 9.61 9.38 19.76
C GLY A 63 8.86 8.10 19.38
N LYS A 64 7.68 7.88 19.98
CA LYS A 64 6.80 6.77 19.61
C LYS A 64 6.20 7.09 18.24
N PRO A 65 6.36 6.23 17.23
CA PRO A 65 5.66 6.43 15.98
C PRO A 65 4.15 6.34 16.25
N PHE A 66 3.35 7.18 15.57
CA PHE A 66 1.90 7.13 15.70
C PHE A 66 1.26 6.89 14.34
N ASP A 67 0.07 6.30 14.41
CA ASP A 67 -0.72 5.90 13.27
C ASP A 67 -1.73 7.01 12.98
N PHE A 68 -1.61 7.65 11.82
CA PHE A 68 -2.56 8.67 11.36
C PHE A 68 -3.68 8.07 10.50
N LEU A 69 -3.55 6.79 10.11
CA LEU A 69 -4.64 5.93 9.67
C LEU A 69 -4.50 4.62 10.41
N ASN A 70 -5.60 4.14 11.01
CA ASN A 70 -5.65 2.84 11.68
C ASN A 70 -7.05 2.25 11.50
N PHE A 71 -7.15 1.21 10.68
CA PHE A 71 -8.38 0.48 10.39
C PHE A 71 -8.19 -1.00 10.73
N GLN A 72 -9.27 -1.61 11.20
CA GLN A 72 -9.37 -3.04 11.47
C GLN A 72 -10.76 -3.51 11.03
N ASN A 73 -10.82 -4.52 10.18
CA ASN A 73 -12.08 -5.14 9.71
C ASN A 73 -13.12 -4.12 9.19
N GLY A 74 -12.68 -3.13 8.40
CA GLY A 74 -13.55 -2.10 7.81
C GLY A 74 -13.90 -0.93 8.71
N GLU A 75 -13.45 -0.90 9.96
CA GLU A 75 -13.71 0.22 10.89
C GLU A 75 -12.41 0.82 11.40
N GLY A 76 -12.35 2.13 11.56
CA GLY A 76 -11.10 2.77 11.94
C GLY A 76 -11.16 4.27 12.13
N VAL A 77 -9.98 4.82 12.39
CA VAL A 77 -9.78 6.25 12.59
C VAL A 77 -8.73 6.78 11.63
N VAL A 78 -8.93 8.03 11.21
CA VAL A 78 -7.95 8.81 10.45
C VAL A 78 -7.77 10.18 11.10
N ILE A 79 -6.56 10.70 11.02
CA ILE A 79 -6.22 12.07 11.33
C ILE A 79 -5.95 12.77 10.00
N SER A 80 -6.81 13.71 9.64
CA SER A 80 -6.75 14.41 8.35
C SER A 80 -5.73 15.55 8.37
N GLY A 81 -5.47 16.11 7.19
CA GLY A 81 -4.56 17.24 6.98
C GLY A 81 -3.25 16.83 6.33
N GLU A 82 -2.46 17.85 5.98
CA GLU A 82 -1.16 17.63 5.36
C GLU A 82 -0.14 17.13 6.38
N ASN A 83 -0.17 17.58 7.63
CA ASN A 83 0.78 17.14 8.66
C ASN A 83 0.04 16.63 9.91
N PRO A 84 -0.67 15.50 9.85
CA PRO A 84 -1.61 15.06 10.89
C PRO A 84 -0.93 14.97 12.26
N GLU A 85 -1.31 15.70 13.29
CA GLU A 85 -0.67 15.70 14.63
C GLU A 85 -1.33 14.73 15.60
N ILE A 86 -0.64 14.36 16.69
CA ILE A 86 -1.24 13.51 17.73
C ILE A 86 -2.38 14.25 18.46
N THR A 87 -2.33 15.58 18.47
CA THR A 87 -3.32 16.49 19.05
C THR A 87 -4.47 16.81 18.10
N ASP A 88 -4.35 16.44 16.82
CA ASP A 88 -5.39 16.72 15.83
C ASP A 88 -6.59 15.79 16.02
N ASN A 89 -7.73 16.25 15.49
CA ASN A 89 -8.99 15.54 15.62
C ASN A 89 -8.96 14.22 14.85
N ARG A 90 -9.34 13.14 15.53
CA ARG A 90 -9.52 11.82 14.95
C ARG A 90 -10.94 11.69 14.42
N ILE A 91 -11.08 11.34 13.15
CA ILE A 91 -12.36 11.10 12.50
C ILE A 91 -12.53 9.58 12.40
N SER A 92 -13.64 9.07 12.92
CA SER A 92 -13.98 7.65 12.85
C SER A 92 -14.77 7.37 11.58
N TYR A 93 -14.45 6.28 10.90
CA TYR A 93 -15.14 5.82 9.71
C TYR A 93 -15.47 4.34 9.84
N LYS A 94 -16.60 3.96 9.24
CA LYS A 94 -17.03 2.58 9.04
C LYS A 94 -17.29 2.36 7.57
N MET A 95 -16.69 1.32 7.01
CA MET A 95 -16.87 0.92 5.62
C MET A 95 -17.98 -0.11 5.53
N ASP A 96 -18.78 -0.05 4.48
CA ASP A 96 -19.76 -1.08 4.16
C ASP A 96 -19.10 -2.43 3.83
N ASP A 97 -17.93 -2.39 3.19
CA ASP A 97 -17.20 -3.58 2.76
C ASP A 97 -15.85 -3.70 3.48
N PRO A 98 -15.66 -4.68 4.39
CA PRO A 98 -14.41 -4.91 5.11
C PRO A 98 -13.30 -5.51 4.22
N SER A 99 -13.60 -5.90 2.97
CA SER A 99 -12.60 -6.32 2.00
C SER A 99 -11.98 -5.16 1.22
N SER A 100 -12.56 -3.95 1.31
CA SER A 100 -12.01 -2.76 0.68
C SER A 100 -10.87 -2.15 1.50
N LEU A 101 -9.81 -1.70 0.81
CA LEU A 101 -8.72 -0.94 1.43
C LEU A 101 -9.19 0.44 1.89
N ALA A 102 -8.78 0.83 3.08
CA ALA A 102 -9.03 2.14 3.65
C ALA A 102 -8.36 3.26 2.86
N ILE A 103 -7.12 3.06 2.38
CA ILE A 103 -6.44 4.04 1.53
C ILE A 103 -7.20 4.35 0.24
N LYS A 104 -8.01 3.41 -0.27
CA LYS A 104 -8.84 3.62 -1.46
C LYS A 104 -9.98 4.58 -1.16
N THR A 105 -10.74 4.32 -0.10
CA THR A 105 -11.91 5.13 0.29
C THR A 105 -11.48 6.48 0.87
N ILE A 106 -10.59 6.48 1.84
CA ILE A 106 -10.13 7.69 2.54
C ILE A 106 -9.25 8.55 1.63
N GLY A 107 -8.46 7.94 0.74
CA GLY A 107 -7.63 8.65 -0.25
C GLY A 107 -8.42 9.30 -1.39
N GLN A 108 -9.73 9.09 -1.49
CA GLN A 108 -10.62 9.86 -2.38
C GLN A 108 -11.04 11.20 -1.75
N LEU A 109 -10.99 11.32 -0.42
CA LEU A 109 -11.37 12.54 0.30
C LEU A 109 -10.26 13.58 0.21
N SER A 110 -10.63 14.83 -0.08
CA SER A 110 -9.67 15.93 -0.31
C SER A 110 -8.83 16.28 0.93
N ASP A 111 -9.31 15.98 2.13
CA ASP A 111 -8.67 16.32 3.40
C ASP A 111 -7.44 15.44 3.73
N ASN A 112 -7.15 14.43 2.91
CA ASN A 112 -6.14 13.41 3.21
C ASN A 112 -5.05 13.30 2.11
N PRO A 113 -4.25 14.35 1.86
CA PRO A 113 -3.34 14.42 0.70
C PRO A 113 -2.25 13.34 0.70
N ARG A 114 -1.76 12.90 1.88
CA ARG A 114 -0.76 11.82 1.98
C ARG A 114 -1.35 10.44 1.67
N ILE A 115 -2.55 10.18 2.16
CA ILE A 115 -3.30 8.95 1.87
C ILE A 115 -3.58 8.88 0.36
N ALA A 116 -4.01 10.00 -0.23
CA ALA A 116 -4.21 10.12 -1.67
C ALA A 116 -2.91 9.89 -2.46
N SER A 117 -1.78 10.42 -1.99
CA SER A 117 -0.46 10.23 -2.63
C SER A 117 -0.03 8.77 -2.63
N LEU A 118 -0.17 8.08 -1.48
CA LEU A 118 0.13 6.65 -1.40
C LEU A 118 -0.79 5.81 -2.29
N ARG A 119 -2.10 6.10 -2.26
CA ARG A 119 -3.08 5.41 -3.10
C ARG A 119 -2.69 5.51 -4.57
N ARG A 120 -2.42 6.72 -5.07
CA ARG A 120 -1.99 6.95 -6.47
C ARG A 120 -0.68 6.23 -6.79
N PHE A 121 0.26 6.23 -5.85
CA PHE A 121 1.53 5.53 -6.02
C PHE A 121 1.33 4.01 -6.19
N ILE A 122 0.49 3.38 -5.36
CA ILE A 122 0.18 1.95 -5.47
C ILE A 122 -0.68 1.65 -6.70
N GLU A 123 -1.64 2.52 -7.05
CA GLU A 123 -2.47 2.37 -8.26
C GLU A 123 -1.65 2.41 -9.55
N GLY A 124 -0.48 3.06 -9.54
CA GLY A 124 0.46 3.07 -10.66
C GLY A 124 1.37 1.84 -10.75
N TRP A 125 1.24 0.85 -9.87
CA TRP A 125 2.05 -0.37 -9.93
C TRP A 125 1.55 -1.32 -11.01
N PHE A 126 2.48 -1.82 -11.82
CA PHE A 126 2.23 -2.83 -12.83
C PHE A 126 2.84 -4.16 -12.37
N LEU A 127 2.07 -5.25 -12.49
CA LEU A 127 2.56 -6.60 -12.24
C LEU A 127 2.99 -7.25 -13.56
N SER A 128 4.29 -7.47 -13.71
CA SER A 128 4.85 -8.22 -14.83
C SER A 128 5.36 -9.58 -14.35
N TYR A 129 4.98 -10.64 -15.08
CA TYR A 129 5.54 -11.96 -14.86
C TYR A 129 6.77 -12.10 -15.75
N PHE A 130 7.93 -12.29 -15.13
CA PHE A 130 9.13 -12.59 -15.89
C PHE A 130 9.07 -14.05 -16.35
N ILE A 131 8.82 -14.27 -17.64
CA ILE A 131 8.91 -15.60 -18.26
C ILE A 131 10.32 -15.70 -18.88
N PRO A 132 11.24 -16.50 -18.30
CA PRO A 132 12.64 -16.51 -18.72
C PRO A 132 12.87 -16.84 -20.20
N ASP A 133 11.94 -17.60 -20.78
CA ASP A 133 11.97 -17.98 -22.20
C ASP A 133 11.56 -16.82 -23.13
N GLN A 134 10.58 -16.01 -22.70
CA GLN A 134 10.12 -14.82 -23.44
C GLN A 134 11.13 -13.68 -23.40
N ALA A 135 11.86 -13.52 -22.30
CA ALA A 135 12.94 -12.53 -22.17
C ALA A 135 14.15 -12.80 -23.11
N ARG A 136 14.22 -13.99 -23.73
CA ARG A 136 15.25 -14.34 -24.73
C ARG A 136 14.82 -14.03 -26.15
N GLN A 137 13.55 -13.70 -26.38
CA GLN A 137 13.05 -13.32 -27.70
C GLN A 137 13.50 -11.90 -28.03
N LEU A 138 13.76 -11.64 -29.31
CA LEU A 138 14.08 -10.28 -29.78
C LEU A 138 12.83 -9.42 -29.62
N ALA A 139 12.92 -8.37 -28.80
CA ALA A 139 11.82 -7.42 -28.59
C ALA A 139 11.37 -6.84 -29.94
N THR A 140 10.05 -6.81 -30.17
CA THR A 140 9.48 -6.13 -31.34
C THR A 140 9.79 -4.63 -31.21
N ALA A 141 10.31 -4.03 -32.27
CA ALA A 141 10.95 -2.71 -32.24
C ALA A 141 10.07 -1.59 -31.63
N GLY A 142 10.68 -0.75 -30.79
CA GLY A 142 10.08 0.47 -30.22
C GLY A 142 10.41 0.64 -28.74
N ALA A 143 10.62 1.88 -28.30
CA ALA A 143 10.72 2.22 -26.88
C ALA A 143 9.34 2.07 -26.23
N MET A 144 9.26 1.40 -25.08
CA MET A 144 8.02 1.23 -24.31
C MET A 144 8.18 1.77 -22.88
N GLU A 145 7.14 2.41 -22.34
CA GLU A 145 7.16 3.00 -20.99
C GLU A 145 7.03 1.96 -19.86
N HIS A 146 6.53 0.77 -20.17
CA HIS A 146 6.26 -0.27 -19.17
C HIS A 146 6.74 -1.64 -19.64
N LEU A 147 7.20 -2.46 -18.70
CA LEU A 147 7.53 -3.86 -18.96
C LEU A 147 6.21 -4.59 -19.31
N SER A 148 6.23 -5.36 -20.39
CA SER A 148 5.10 -6.18 -20.79
C SER A 148 4.79 -7.20 -19.70
N ARG A 149 3.57 -7.75 -19.73
CA ARG A 149 3.13 -8.76 -18.75
C ARG A 149 4.00 -10.03 -18.78
N GLU A 150 4.65 -10.31 -19.91
CA GLU A 150 5.43 -11.52 -20.18
C GLU A 150 6.94 -11.27 -20.12
N GLY A 151 7.37 -10.00 -20.10
CA GLY A 151 8.77 -9.60 -20.03
C GLY A 151 9.52 -9.64 -21.37
N ASP A 152 8.82 -9.78 -22.50
CA ASP A 152 9.39 -9.83 -23.86
C ASP A 152 10.05 -8.50 -24.29
N ASN A 153 9.64 -7.38 -23.70
CA ASN A 153 10.17 -6.05 -24.05
C ASN A 153 11.26 -5.53 -23.10
N ILE A 154 11.84 -6.40 -22.27
CA ILE A 154 12.87 -6.03 -21.29
C ILE A 154 14.05 -5.28 -21.91
N SER A 155 14.36 -5.54 -23.18
CA SER A 155 15.46 -4.92 -23.91
C SER A 155 15.19 -3.47 -24.33
N ASN A 156 13.93 -3.02 -24.37
CA ASN A 156 13.53 -1.71 -24.92
C ASN A 156 12.63 -0.88 -23.96
N VAL A 157 12.44 -1.32 -22.71
CA VAL A 157 11.74 -0.53 -21.69
C VAL A 157 12.68 0.58 -21.16
N VAL A 158 12.19 1.82 -21.08
CA VAL A 158 12.95 3.03 -20.70
C VAL A 158 12.41 3.70 -19.45
#